data_AF-A0A941WES8-F1
#
_entry.id   AF-A0A941WES8-F1
#
_cell.length_a   1.000
_cell.length_b   1.000
_cell.length_c   1.000
_cell.angle_alpha   90.00
_cell.angle_beta   90.00
_cell.angle_gamma   90.00
#
_symmetry.space_group_name_H-M   'P 1'
#
loop_
_entity.id
_entity.type
_entity.pdbx_description
1 polymer ?
#
loop_
_entity_poly.entity_id
_entity_poly.type
_entity_poly.pdbx_seq_one_letter_code
_entity_poly.pdbx_strand_id
1 'polypeptide(L)' 'LPLYKGKTLLSIGNYSSTKKQVKLNIDWKQLGLNPSFVRMQAPDITDFQKAREFTPTDLIPVDPKRGWLILLSE' A
#
# COMPACT_ATOMS: atom_id res chain seq x y z
N LEU A 1 -12.35 -12.80 6.81
CA LEU A 1 -10.99 -13.36 6.99
C LEU A 1 -10.26 -12.47 7.97
N PRO A 2 -9.95 -12.92 9.20
CA PRO A 2 -9.26 -12.07 10.16
C PRO A 2 -7.87 -11.78 9.60
N LEU A 3 -7.56 -10.50 9.35
CA LEU A 3 -6.20 -10.07 9.09
C LEU A 3 -5.38 -10.49 10.32
N TYR A 4 -4.52 -11.47 10.13
CA TYR A 4 -3.64 -12.02 11.14
C TYR A 4 -2.88 -10.87 11.84
N LYS A 5 -2.70 -10.96 13.16
CA LYS A 5 -1.90 -9.98 13.93
C LYS A 5 -0.61 -9.62 13.19
N GLY A 6 -0.27 -8.33 13.17
CA GLY A 6 0.93 -7.82 12.49
C GLY A 6 0.77 -7.64 10.97
N LYS A 7 -0.45 -7.69 10.43
CA LYS A 7 -0.73 -7.42 9.02
C LYS A 7 -1.85 -6.39 8.83
N THR A 8 -1.64 -5.47 7.89
CA THR A 8 -2.61 -4.45 7.50
C THR A 8 -2.70 -4.40 5.98
N LEU A 9 -3.92 -4.42 5.42
CA LEU A 9 -4.14 -4.18 3.99
C LEU A 9 -4.48 -2.70 3.79
N LEU A 10 -3.65 -1.99 3.03
CA LEU A 10 -3.93 -0.63 2.58
C LEU A 10 -4.56 -0.65 1.19
N SER A 11 -5.59 0.16 1.00
CA SER A 11 -6.19 0.42 -0.32
C SER A 11 -6.00 1.89 -0.67
N ILE A 12 -5.37 2.17 -1.80
CA ILE A 12 -5.14 3.51 -2.34
C ILE A 12 -5.91 3.64 -3.65
N GLY A 13 -6.63 4.74 -3.84
CA GLY A 13 -7.36 5.02 -5.08
C GLY A 13 -7.11 6.43 -5.58
N ASN A 14 -7.03 6.60 -6.91
CA ASN A 14 -6.95 7.90 -7.55
C ASN A 14 -8.22 8.14 -8.38
N TYR A 15 -9.11 8.98 -7.86
CA TYR A 15 -10.36 9.36 -8.52
C TYR A 15 -10.20 10.48 -9.56
N SER A 16 -9.01 11.06 -9.69
CA SER A 16 -8.78 12.13 -10.66
C SER A 16 -8.53 11.59 -12.07
N SER A 17 -8.61 12.48 -13.06
CA SER A 17 -8.27 12.20 -14.45
C SER A 17 -6.77 12.22 -14.74
N THR A 18 -5.91 12.46 -13.73
CA THR A 18 -4.46 12.62 -13.90
C THR A 18 -3.70 11.71 -12.96
N LYS A 19 -2.50 11.27 -13.35
CA LYS A 19 -1.62 10.46 -12.50
C LYS A 19 -1.24 11.25 -11.24
N LYS A 20 -1.20 10.58 -10.09
CA LYS A 20 -0.79 11.16 -8.80
C LYS A 20 0.40 10.42 -8.23
N GLN A 21 1.27 11.17 -7.54
CA GLN A 21 2.36 10.65 -6.73
C GLN A 21 1.94 10.79 -5.27
N VAL A 22 1.76 9.68 -4.57
CA VAL A 22 1.25 9.66 -3.20
C VAL A 22 2.39 9.32 -2.25
N LYS A 23 2.64 10.20 -1.27
CA LYS A 23 3.47 9.88 -0.10
C LYS A 23 2.55 9.46 1.03
N LEU A 24 2.76 8.27 1.58
CA LEU A 24 1.98 7.82 2.73
C LEU A 24 2.55 8.42 4.01
N ASN A 25 1.68 8.98 4.84
CA ASN A 25 1.99 9.36 6.21
C ASN A 25 1.29 8.36 7.14
N ILE A 26 2.02 7.36 7.59
CA ILE A 26 1.47 6.20 8.31
C ILE A 26 1.75 6.36 9.81
N ASP A 27 0.70 6.28 10.63
CA ASP A 27 0.86 6.10 12.06
C ASP A 27 1.07 4.62 12.38
N TRP A 28 2.33 4.22 12.43
CA TRP A 28 2.74 2.84 12.70
C TRP A 28 2.29 2.32 14.06
N LYS A 29 2.22 3.20 15.06
CA LYS A 29 1.80 2.85 16.42
C LYS A 29 0.31 2.48 16.44
N GLN A 30 -0.54 3.25 15.75
CA GLN A 30 -1.96 2.92 15.63
C GLN A 30 -2.20 1.62 14.85
N LEU A 31 -1.37 1.33 13.84
CA LEU A 31 -1.42 0.06 13.12
C LEU A 31 -0.84 -1.12 13.91
N GLY A 32 -0.13 -0.86 15.02
CA GLY A 32 0.54 -1.89 15.80
C GLY A 32 1.69 -2.58 15.04
N LEU A 33 2.38 -1.84 14.15
CA LEU A 33 3.47 -2.32 13.33
C LEU A 33 4.77 -1.55 13.64
N ASN A 34 5.91 -2.21 13.52
CA ASN A 34 7.23 -1.63 13.64
C ASN A 34 7.77 -1.26 12.24
N PRO A 35 7.97 0.03 11.94
CA PRO A 35 8.39 0.47 10.62
C PRO A 35 9.78 -0.04 10.21
N SER A 36 10.63 -0.48 11.15
CA SER A 36 11.94 -1.07 10.85
C SER A 36 11.87 -2.49 10.31
N PHE A 37 10.74 -3.18 10.50
CA PHE A 37 10.54 -4.57 10.07
C PHE A 37 9.38 -4.73 9.08
N VAL A 38 8.60 -3.68 8.84
CA VAL A 38 7.49 -3.72 7.88
C VAL A 38 7.98 -3.91 6.45
N ARG A 39 7.40 -4.92 5.80
CA ARG A 39 7.40 -5.10 4.36
C ARG A 39 6.12 -4.53 3.77
N MET A 40 6.24 -3.78 2.66
CA MET A 40 5.10 -3.24 1.92
C MET A 40 5.03 -3.84 0.52
N GLN A 41 4.09 -4.77 0.31
CA GLN A 41 3.97 -5.51 -0.94
C GLN A 41 2.61 -5.31 -1.58
N ALA A 42 2.59 -4.84 -2.81
CA ALA A 42 1.47 -5.00 -3.73
C ALA A 42 1.61 -6.34 -4.46
N PRO A 43 0.77 -7.35 -4.20
CA PRO A 43 0.82 -8.62 -4.94
C PRO A 43 0.36 -8.43 -6.39
N ASP A 44 0.70 -9.36 -7.28
CA ASP A 44 0.04 -9.43 -8.59
C ASP A 44 -1.42 -9.81 -8.40
N ILE A 45 -2.34 -9.06 -9.01
CA ILE A 45 -3.77 -9.36 -9.03
C ILE A 45 -4.22 -9.19 -10.47
N THR A 46 -4.66 -10.29 -11.07
CA THR A 46 -5.14 -10.33 -12.47
C THR A 46 -6.17 -9.22 -12.69
N ASP A 47 -6.01 -8.49 -13.80
CA ASP A 47 -6.84 -7.36 -14.24
C ASP A 47 -6.89 -6.12 -13.34
N PHE A 48 -6.13 -6.10 -12.23
CA PHE A 48 -6.11 -4.99 -11.29
C PHE A 48 -4.73 -4.32 -11.13
N GLN A 49 -3.70 -5.08 -10.73
CA GLN A 49 -2.37 -4.54 -10.43
C GLN A 49 -1.27 -5.55 -10.71
N LYS A 50 -0.04 -5.07 -10.98
CA LYS A 50 1.15 -5.91 -11.09
C LYS A 50 1.92 -5.98 -9.78
N ALA A 51 2.62 -7.09 -9.52
CA ALA A 51 3.45 -7.21 -8.32
C ALA A 51 4.45 -6.06 -8.20
N ARG A 52 4.53 -5.47 -7.00
CA ARG A 52 5.45 -4.37 -6.69
C ARG A 52 5.76 -4.29 -5.21
N GLU A 53 7.02 -4.04 -4.88
CA GLU A 53 7.43 -3.67 -3.52
C GLU A 53 7.47 -2.15 -3.40
N PHE A 54 7.15 -1.65 -2.21
CA PHE A 54 7.28 -0.25 -1.84
C PHE A 54 8.06 -0.11 -0.54
N THR A 55 8.66 1.06 -0.34
CA THR A 55 9.21 1.49 0.94
C THR A 55 8.32 2.56 1.57
N PRO A 56 8.36 2.74 2.91
CA PRO A 56 7.65 3.83 3.58
C PRO A 56 7.98 5.24 3.05
N THR A 57 9.14 5.40 2.41
CA THR A 57 9.61 6.69 1.87
C THR A 57 9.26 6.90 0.41
N ASP A 58 8.74 5.89 -0.28
CA ASP A 58 8.45 5.96 -1.71
C ASP A 58 7.33 6.97 -2.02
N LEU A 59 7.43 7.55 -3.21
CA LEU A 59 6.28 8.16 -3.88
C LEU A 59 5.58 7.09 -4.71
N ILE A 60 4.37 6.72 -4.29
CA ILE A 60 3.58 5.67 -4.94
C ILE A 60 2.85 6.27 -6.14
N PRO A 61 3.13 5.80 -7.38
CA PRO A 61 2.41 6.26 -8.56
C PRO A 61 1.03 5.60 -8.63
N VAL A 62 -0.01 6.42 -8.74
CA VAL A 62 -1.39 5.96 -8.92
C VAL A 62 -1.95 6.57 -10.20
N ASP A 63 -2.18 5.72 -11.20
CA ASP A 63 -2.72 6.15 -12.50
C ASP A 63 -4.19 6.61 -12.38
N PRO A 64 -4.70 7.41 -13.34
CA PRO A 64 -6.08 7.89 -13.33
C PRO A 64 -7.09 6.75 -13.18
N LYS A 65 -8.08 6.90 -12.29
CA LYS A 65 -9.15 5.93 -12.06
C LYS A 65 -8.64 4.51 -11.70
N ARG A 66 -7.44 4.41 -11.15
CA ARG A 66 -6.80 3.16 -10.70
C ARG A 66 -6.44 3.24 -9.22
N GLY A 67 -5.93 2.14 -8.68
CA GLY A 67 -5.55 2.02 -7.29
C GLY A 67 -4.54 0.90 -7.04
N TRP A 68 -4.16 0.77 -5.78
CA TRP A 68 -3.29 -0.29 -5.27
C TRP A 68 -3.90 -0.91 -4.03
N LEU A 69 -3.76 -2.23 -3.92
CA LEU A 69 -3.85 -2.98 -2.67
C LEU A 69 -2.43 -3.32 -2.23
N ILE A 70 -2.04 -2.82 -1.05
CA ILE A 70 -0.70 -2.97 -0.50
C ILE A 70 -0.81 -3.66 0.85
N LEU A 71 -0.22 -4.84 0.97
CA LEU A 71 -0.09 -5.57 2.22
C LEU A 71 1.11 -5.02 2.99
N LEU A 72 0.86 -4.52 4.19
CA LEU A 72 1.85 -4.27 5.22
C LEU A 72 1.94 -5.50 6.11
N SER A 73 3.14 -6.00 6.34
CA SER A 73 3.39 -7.08 7.29
C SER A 73 4.74 -6.92 7.96
N GLU A 74 4.81 -7.16 9.26
CA GLU A 74 6.08 -7.49 9.95
C GLU A 74 6.60 -8.87 9.55
#